data_AF-A0A9Y4NIW8-F1
#
_entry.id   AF-A0A9Y4NIW8-F1
#
_cell.length_a   1.000
_cell.length_b   1.000
_cell.length_c   1.000
_cell.angle_alpha   90.00
_cell.angle_beta   90.00
_cell.angle_gamma   90.00
#
_symmetry.space_group_name_H-M   'P 1'
#
loop_
_entity.id
_entity.type
_entity.pdbx_description
1 polymer ?
#
loop_
_entity_poly.entity_id
_entity_poly.type
_entity_poly.pdbx_seq_one_letter_code
_entity_poly.pdbx_strand_id
1 'polypeptide(L)'
;MGDENSLSRQIESVERSVVFLRQEHLTLLHGLHLEILSLQKRCSELTSELKVKPPGRSQIELQEEEELLEAHCRDVENRLAEQECTLGELRKELTHKGALVGALRANLKEKERHFLEELKRRSHCSTVLNTELQKQTEAAAYLSFQLHAARQKLHHQRMQQRQGLLARANSQGAQYSAEQNSVSSQMLSEASPSSPVVKPKRKSVRASSRVERARECVPIEKVMGPAEPTAMPDPALFLHPRRHRARSRHAQRQPPLGLEKENEEEGGGEGPVEPKDEAARLVSSAAAPPAAETKAD
;
A
#
# COMPACT_ATOMS: atom_id res chain seq x y z
N MET A 1 107.72 24.10 -75.79
CA MET A 1 107.86 23.44 -74.48
C MET A 1 106.64 23.60 -73.56
N GLY A 2 105.59 24.36 -73.92
CA GLY A 2 104.38 24.50 -73.09
C GLY A 2 103.34 23.39 -73.25
N ASP A 3 103.31 22.74 -74.43
CA ASP A 3 102.21 21.84 -74.82
C ASP A 3 102.31 20.43 -74.21
N GLU A 4 103.54 19.91 -73.99
CA GLU A 4 103.73 18.61 -73.34
C GLU A 4 103.31 18.62 -71.87
N ASN A 5 103.61 19.70 -71.14
CA ASN A 5 103.19 19.87 -69.74
C ASN A 5 101.66 20.00 -69.60
N SER A 6 100.96 20.48 -70.64
CA SER A 6 99.49 20.54 -70.68
C SER A 6 98.91 19.14 -70.90
N LEU A 7 99.47 18.37 -71.83
CA LEU A 7 99.03 17.02 -72.15
C LEU A 7 99.19 16.07 -70.96
N SER A 8 100.33 16.12 -70.25
CA SER A 8 100.56 15.31 -69.04
C SER A 8 99.57 15.63 -67.93
N ARG A 9 99.27 16.92 -67.69
CA ARG A 9 98.25 17.32 -66.71
C ARG A 9 96.85 16.83 -67.07
N GLN A 10 96.53 16.79 -68.37
CA GLN A 10 95.25 16.31 -68.87
C GLN A 10 95.12 14.78 -68.72
N ILE A 11 96.20 14.04 -69.00
CA ILE A 11 96.28 12.58 -68.76
C ILE A 11 96.12 12.30 -67.27
N GLU A 12 96.88 12.97 -66.40
CA GLU A 12 96.75 12.80 -64.95
C GLU A 12 95.34 13.16 -64.44
N SER A 13 94.68 14.16 -65.04
CA SER A 13 93.29 14.53 -64.71
C SER A 13 92.31 13.41 -65.09
N VAL A 14 92.47 12.83 -66.29
CA VAL A 14 91.65 11.72 -66.75
C VAL A 14 91.90 10.48 -65.89
N GLU A 15 93.14 10.17 -65.55
CA GLU A 15 93.48 9.06 -64.65
C GLU A 15 92.83 9.21 -63.27
N ARG A 16 92.90 10.40 -62.65
CA ARG A 16 92.18 10.70 -61.40
C ARG A 16 90.67 10.53 -61.56
N SER A 17 90.09 10.97 -62.68
CA SER A 17 88.66 10.81 -62.96
C SER A 17 88.26 9.35 -63.15
N VAL A 18 89.11 8.52 -63.77
CA VAL A 18 88.87 7.08 -63.94
C VAL A 18 88.95 6.35 -62.61
N VAL A 19 89.92 6.69 -61.76
CA VAL A 19 89.99 6.14 -60.40
C VAL A 19 88.76 6.55 -59.59
N PHE A 20 88.33 7.80 -59.70
CA PHE A 20 87.10 8.28 -59.07
C PHE A 20 85.86 7.52 -59.55
N LEU A 21 85.64 7.39 -60.87
CA LEU A 21 84.52 6.61 -61.42
C LEU A 21 84.56 5.14 -60.98
N ARG A 22 85.76 4.53 -60.91
CA ARG A 22 85.91 3.16 -60.41
C ARG A 22 85.55 3.05 -58.94
N GLN A 23 85.94 4.03 -58.14
CA GLN A 23 85.57 4.11 -56.72
C GLN A 23 84.05 4.28 -56.56
N GLU A 24 83.44 5.19 -57.32
CA GLU A 24 81.98 5.42 -57.31
C GLU A 24 81.20 4.17 -57.73
N HIS A 25 81.66 3.49 -58.79
CA HIS A 25 81.03 2.26 -59.27
C HIS A 25 81.12 1.14 -58.21
N LEU A 26 82.26 0.99 -57.54
CA LEU A 26 82.41 0.04 -56.43
C LEU A 26 81.47 0.38 -55.26
N THR A 27 81.35 1.65 -54.88
CA THR A 27 80.43 2.07 -53.82
C THR A 27 78.96 1.83 -54.18
N LEU A 28 78.57 2.09 -55.42
CA LEU A 28 77.21 1.82 -55.89
C LEU A 28 76.92 0.32 -55.88
N LEU A 29 77.84 -0.50 -56.39
CA LEU A 29 77.69 -1.96 -56.45
C LEU A 29 77.61 -2.57 -55.04
N HIS A 30 78.40 -2.06 -54.10
CA HIS A 30 78.31 -2.45 -52.70
C HIS A 30 76.96 -2.03 -52.07
N GLY A 31 76.48 -0.81 -52.33
CA GLY A 31 75.19 -0.32 -51.85
C GLY A 31 74.01 -1.16 -52.36
N LEU A 32 73.99 -1.46 -53.66
CA LEU A 32 72.98 -2.34 -54.27
C LEU A 32 73.01 -3.74 -53.67
N HIS A 33 74.20 -4.29 -53.40
CA HIS A 33 74.32 -5.60 -52.78
C HIS A 33 73.68 -5.62 -51.38
N LEU A 34 73.89 -4.58 -50.57
CA LEU A 34 73.24 -4.46 -49.25
C LEU A 34 71.73 -4.31 -49.35
N GLU A 35 71.22 -3.56 -50.34
CA GLU A 35 69.79 -3.40 -50.57
C GLU A 35 69.12 -4.72 -50.98
N ILE A 36 69.76 -5.49 -51.88
CA ILE A 36 69.30 -6.83 -52.25
C ILE A 36 69.24 -7.73 -51.03
N LEU A 37 70.28 -7.74 -50.18
CA LEU A 37 70.28 -8.54 -48.95
C LEU A 37 69.18 -8.09 -47.98
N SER A 38 68.94 -6.78 -47.85
CA SER A 38 67.87 -6.23 -47.00
C SER A 38 66.48 -6.65 -47.50
N LEU A 39 66.23 -6.55 -48.81
CA LEU A 39 64.99 -6.99 -49.43
C LEU A 39 64.79 -8.50 -49.29
N GLN A 40 65.84 -9.29 -49.52
CA GLN A 40 65.80 -10.74 -49.32
C GLN A 40 65.43 -11.11 -47.88
N LYS A 41 66.00 -10.39 -46.90
CA LYS A 41 65.65 -10.54 -45.48
C LYS A 41 64.20 -10.17 -45.20
N ARG A 42 63.71 -9.04 -45.73
CA ARG A 42 62.30 -8.63 -45.53
C ARG A 42 61.32 -9.59 -46.20
N CYS A 43 61.66 -10.09 -47.38
CA CYS A 43 60.85 -11.09 -48.08
C CYS A 43 60.81 -12.42 -47.30
N SER A 44 61.93 -12.84 -46.71
CA SER A 44 61.96 -14.05 -45.89
C SER A 44 61.20 -13.87 -44.57
N GLU A 45 61.31 -12.71 -43.93
CA GLU A 45 60.53 -12.31 -42.75
C GLU A 45 59.02 -12.36 -43.06
N LEU A 46 58.55 -11.66 -44.09
CA LEU A 46 57.13 -11.68 -44.49
C LEU A 46 56.65 -13.09 -44.87
N THR A 47 57.48 -13.86 -45.55
CA THR A 47 57.17 -15.26 -45.88
C THR A 47 57.05 -16.11 -44.62
N SER A 48 57.89 -15.87 -43.61
CA SER A 48 57.82 -16.56 -42.33
C SER A 48 56.60 -16.11 -41.52
N GLU A 49 56.28 -14.82 -41.46
CA GLU A 49 55.09 -14.28 -40.81
C GLU A 49 53.81 -14.85 -41.41
N LEU A 50 53.76 -15.01 -42.73
CA LEU A 50 52.59 -15.55 -43.43
C LEU A 50 52.43 -17.07 -43.21
N LYS A 51 53.53 -17.79 -42.99
CA LYS A 51 53.53 -19.20 -42.59
C LYS A 51 53.20 -19.41 -41.12
N VAL A 52 53.59 -18.47 -40.25
CA VAL A 52 53.37 -18.51 -38.80
C VAL A 52 51.99 -17.96 -38.43
N LYS A 53 51.43 -17.04 -39.22
CA LYS A 53 50.02 -16.69 -39.12
C LYS A 53 49.20 -17.97 -39.32
N PRO A 54 48.43 -18.41 -38.32
CA PRO A 54 47.50 -19.50 -38.55
C PRO A 54 46.59 -19.09 -39.71
N PRO A 55 46.13 -20.04 -40.54
CA PRO A 55 45.01 -19.73 -41.42
C PRO A 55 43.94 -19.09 -40.54
N GLY A 56 43.37 -17.96 -40.97
CA GLY A 56 42.19 -17.42 -40.30
C GLY A 56 41.15 -18.54 -40.11
N ARG A 57 40.25 -18.39 -39.14
CA ARG A 57 39.14 -19.35 -38.89
C ARG A 57 38.65 -19.90 -40.22
N SER A 58 38.61 -21.22 -40.34
CA SER A 58 38.22 -21.84 -41.60
C SER A 58 36.83 -21.33 -42.00
N GLN A 59 36.55 -21.23 -43.30
CA GLN A 59 35.26 -20.71 -43.75
C GLN A 59 34.07 -21.49 -43.16
N ILE A 60 34.29 -22.77 -42.84
CA ILE A 60 33.34 -23.65 -42.15
C ILE A 60 33.13 -23.19 -40.70
N GLU A 61 34.21 -22.96 -39.93
CA GLU A 61 34.12 -22.46 -38.55
C GLU A 61 33.38 -21.11 -38.46
N LEU A 62 33.62 -20.22 -39.43
CA LEU A 62 32.91 -18.93 -39.47
C LEU A 62 31.42 -19.11 -39.75
N GLN A 63 31.06 -20.06 -40.62
CA GLN A 63 29.67 -20.36 -40.95
C GLN A 63 28.94 -21.03 -39.76
N GLU A 64 29.61 -21.92 -39.03
CA GLU A 64 29.07 -22.52 -37.80
C GLU A 64 28.88 -21.47 -36.70
N GLU A 65 29.81 -20.54 -36.54
CA GLU A 65 29.70 -19.45 -35.57
C GLU A 65 28.56 -18.48 -35.94
N GLU A 66 28.40 -18.16 -37.22
CA GLU A 66 27.27 -17.37 -37.73
C GLU A 66 25.94 -18.07 -37.45
N GLU A 67 25.81 -19.37 -37.74
CA GLU A 67 24.59 -20.13 -37.46
C GLU A 67 24.26 -20.16 -35.96
N LEU A 68 25.28 -20.34 -35.10
CA LEU A 68 25.12 -20.31 -33.65
C LEU A 68 24.65 -18.93 -33.15
N LEU A 69 25.24 -17.86 -33.68
CA LEU A 69 24.85 -16.48 -33.37
C LEU A 69 23.42 -16.20 -33.84
N GLU A 70 23.05 -16.64 -35.04
CA GLU A 70 21.68 -16.51 -35.53
C GLU A 70 20.69 -17.29 -34.69
N ALA A 71 21.03 -18.51 -34.26
CA ALA A 71 20.18 -19.29 -33.35
C ALA A 71 20.01 -18.57 -32.00
N HIS A 72 21.10 -18.06 -31.44
CA HIS A 72 21.06 -17.30 -30.19
C HIS A 72 20.24 -16.00 -30.33
N CYS A 73 20.40 -15.26 -31.43
CA CYS A 73 19.59 -14.07 -31.71
C CYS A 73 18.10 -14.42 -31.79
N ARG A 74 17.75 -15.48 -32.53
CA ARG A 74 16.37 -15.98 -32.62
C ARG A 74 15.80 -16.35 -31.25
N ASP A 75 16.58 -17.03 -30.41
CA ASP A 75 16.14 -17.39 -29.05
C ASP A 75 15.88 -16.15 -28.19
N VAL A 76 16.75 -15.14 -28.26
CA VAL A 76 16.56 -13.87 -27.54
C VAL A 76 15.34 -13.11 -28.05
N GLU A 77 15.13 -13.06 -29.36
CA GLU A 77 13.94 -12.44 -29.98
C GLU A 77 12.65 -13.13 -29.55
N ASN A 78 12.62 -14.46 -29.53
CA ASN A 78 11.46 -15.23 -29.06
C ASN A 78 11.16 -14.93 -27.58
N ARG A 79 12.20 -14.92 -26.73
CA ARG A 79 12.04 -14.59 -25.31
C ARG A 79 11.55 -13.16 -25.10
N LEU A 80 12.01 -12.21 -25.92
CA LEU A 80 11.54 -10.83 -25.87
C LEU A 80 10.05 -10.76 -26.28
N ALA A 81 9.65 -11.45 -27.35
CA ALA A 81 8.27 -11.48 -27.81
C ALA A 81 7.32 -12.08 -26.76
N GLU A 82 7.73 -13.16 -26.08
CA GLU A 82 6.97 -13.74 -24.96
C GLU A 82 6.82 -12.74 -23.80
N GLN A 83 7.90 -12.03 -23.44
CA GLN A 83 7.86 -10.99 -22.41
C GLN A 83 6.94 -9.83 -22.82
N GLU A 84 6.97 -9.39 -24.06
CA GLU A 84 6.08 -8.33 -24.57
C GLU A 84 4.61 -8.77 -24.54
N CYS A 85 4.33 -10.03 -24.90
CA CYS A 85 2.98 -10.60 -24.81
C CYS A 85 2.48 -10.61 -23.36
N THR A 86 3.27 -11.15 -22.43
CA THR A 86 2.90 -11.20 -21.00
C THR A 86 2.73 -9.81 -20.39
N LEU A 87 3.61 -8.85 -20.72
CA LEU A 87 3.45 -7.45 -20.32
C LEU A 87 2.17 -6.83 -20.90
N GLY A 88 1.84 -7.15 -22.15
CA GLY A 88 0.60 -6.73 -22.79
C GLY A 88 -0.65 -7.24 -22.06
N GLU A 89 -0.65 -8.51 -21.64
CA GLU A 89 -1.72 -9.10 -20.85
C GLU A 89 -1.86 -8.46 -19.48
N LEU A 90 -0.75 -8.29 -18.75
CA LEU A 90 -0.74 -7.62 -17.44
C LEU A 90 -1.26 -6.18 -17.53
N ARG A 91 -0.91 -5.44 -18.59
CA ARG A 91 -1.46 -4.09 -18.83
C ARG A 91 -2.96 -4.14 -19.04
N LYS A 92 -3.48 -5.06 -19.84
CA LYS A 92 -4.93 -5.24 -20.05
C LYS A 92 -5.63 -5.56 -18.72
N GLU A 93 -5.08 -6.49 -17.94
CA GLU A 93 -5.64 -6.86 -16.64
C GLU A 93 -5.65 -5.68 -15.66
N LEU A 94 -4.55 -4.90 -15.60
CA LEU A 94 -4.47 -3.71 -14.78
C LEU A 94 -5.51 -2.67 -15.18
N THR A 95 -5.72 -2.44 -16.48
CA THR A 95 -6.76 -1.51 -16.95
C THR A 95 -8.16 -1.99 -16.59
N HIS A 96 -8.44 -3.29 -16.74
CA HIS A 96 -9.73 -3.87 -16.37
C HIS A 96 -10.00 -3.77 -14.87
N LYS A 97 -9.02 -4.14 -14.04
CA LYS A 97 -9.08 -3.99 -12.58
C LYS A 97 -9.26 -2.53 -12.18
N GLY A 98 -8.56 -1.60 -12.82
CA GLY A 98 -8.71 -0.17 -12.62
C GLY A 98 -10.15 0.32 -12.89
N ALA A 99 -10.74 -0.13 -14.01
CA ALA A 99 -12.13 0.19 -14.36
C ALA A 99 -13.13 -0.38 -13.34
N LEU A 100 -12.94 -1.63 -12.91
CA LEU A 100 -13.78 -2.27 -11.89
C LEU A 100 -13.72 -1.53 -10.55
N VAL A 101 -12.52 -1.18 -10.09
CA VAL A 101 -12.34 -0.38 -8.87
C VAL A 101 -13.01 0.99 -9.01
N GLY A 102 -12.90 1.63 -10.18
CA GLY A 102 -13.61 2.88 -10.48
C GLY A 102 -15.13 2.74 -10.35
N ALA A 103 -15.70 1.68 -10.93
CA ALA A 103 -17.13 1.39 -10.87
C ALA A 103 -17.60 1.12 -9.42
N LEU A 104 -16.85 0.32 -8.65
CA LEU A 104 -17.16 0.04 -7.25
C LEU A 104 -17.11 1.32 -6.39
N ARG A 105 -16.10 2.17 -6.58
CA ARG A 105 -16.02 3.47 -5.89
C ARG A 105 -17.19 4.38 -6.23
N ALA A 106 -17.59 4.43 -7.50
CA ALA A 106 -18.76 5.21 -7.92
C ALA A 106 -20.05 4.67 -7.30
N ASN A 107 -20.22 3.34 -7.26
CA ASN A 107 -21.38 2.69 -6.66
C ASN A 107 -21.46 2.96 -5.14
N LEU A 108 -20.34 2.86 -4.41
CA LEU A 108 -20.31 3.19 -2.99
C LEU A 108 -20.73 4.65 -2.74
N LYS A 109 -20.19 5.60 -3.52
CA LYS A 109 -20.60 7.01 -3.44
C LYS A 109 -22.08 7.22 -3.76
N GLU A 110 -22.62 6.45 -4.70
CA GLU A 110 -24.04 6.49 -5.01
C GLU A 110 -24.90 5.95 -3.85
N LYS A 111 -24.53 4.79 -3.28
CA LYS A 111 -25.22 4.23 -2.11
C LYS A 111 -25.17 5.17 -0.92
N GLU A 112 -24.02 5.78 -0.65
CA GLU A 112 -23.88 6.81 0.39
C GLU A 112 -24.85 7.98 0.19
N ARG A 113 -24.92 8.52 -1.02
CA ARG A 113 -25.89 9.58 -1.36
C ARG A 113 -27.33 9.13 -1.09
N HIS A 114 -27.71 7.94 -1.54
CA HIS A 114 -29.04 7.39 -1.30
C HIS A 114 -29.35 7.20 0.20
N PHE A 115 -28.38 6.71 1.00
CA PHE A 115 -28.57 6.56 2.45
C PHE A 115 -28.76 7.91 3.15
N LEU A 116 -28.02 8.94 2.74
CA LEU A 116 -28.17 10.28 3.30
C LEU A 116 -29.52 10.91 2.94
N GLU A 117 -30.00 10.72 1.71
CA GLU A 117 -31.32 11.17 1.29
C GLU A 117 -32.43 10.46 2.06
N GLU A 118 -32.32 9.15 2.24
CA GLU A 118 -33.24 8.35 3.04
C GLU A 118 -33.26 8.81 4.50
N LEU A 119 -32.08 9.04 5.07
CA LEU A 119 -31.94 9.54 6.44
C LEU A 119 -32.59 10.91 6.62
N LYS A 120 -32.34 11.84 5.68
CA LYS A 120 -32.99 13.16 5.65
C LYS A 120 -34.52 13.04 5.57
N ARG A 121 -35.04 12.18 4.69
CA ARG A 121 -36.48 11.97 4.52
C ARG A 121 -37.13 11.43 5.79
N ARG A 122 -36.50 10.43 6.42
CA ARG A 122 -36.98 9.83 7.68
C ARG A 122 -36.91 10.80 8.84
N SER A 123 -35.83 11.58 8.94
CA SER A 123 -35.69 12.63 9.94
C SER A 123 -36.81 13.66 9.79
N HIS A 124 -37.08 14.14 8.58
CA HIS A 124 -38.17 15.07 8.33
C HIS A 124 -39.55 14.48 8.70
N CYS A 125 -39.82 13.23 8.31
CA CYS A 125 -41.05 12.53 8.68
C CYS A 125 -41.20 12.41 10.21
N SER A 126 -40.13 12.07 10.92
CA SER A 126 -40.10 12.02 12.39
C SER A 126 -40.41 13.39 13.00
N THR A 127 -39.84 14.48 12.47
CA THR A 127 -40.16 15.84 12.93
C THR A 127 -41.63 16.16 12.74
N VAL A 128 -42.21 15.88 11.57
CA VAL A 128 -43.64 16.12 11.29
C VAL A 128 -44.52 15.35 12.28
N LEU A 129 -44.26 14.05 12.47
CA LEU A 129 -45.03 13.24 13.41
C LEU A 129 -44.88 13.71 14.86
N ASN A 130 -43.69 14.11 15.29
CA ASN A 130 -43.48 14.67 16.63
C ASN A 130 -44.25 15.99 16.82
N THR A 131 -44.26 16.87 15.82
CA THR A 131 -45.06 18.11 15.91
C THR A 131 -46.55 17.81 15.98
N GLU A 132 -47.03 16.80 15.26
CA GLU A 132 -48.44 16.40 15.30
C GLU A 132 -48.82 15.78 16.65
N LEU A 133 -47.96 14.91 17.19
CA LEU A 133 -48.13 14.35 18.53
C LEU A 133 -48.14 15.45 19.60
N GLN A 134 -47.27 16.45 19.48
CA GLN A 134 -47.22 17.59 20.39
C GLN A 134 -48.53 18.39 20.36
N LYS A 135 -49.06 18.69 19.17
CA LYS A 135 -50.37 19.36 19.03
C LYS A 135 -51.50 18.56 19.67
N GLN A 136 -51.51 17.24 19.48
CA GLN A 136 -52.50 16.36 20.11
C GLN A 136 -52.36 16.37 21.63
N THR A 137 -51.13 16.38 22.15
CA THR A 137 -50.84 16.44 23.60
C THR A 137 -51.32 17.76 24.19
N GLU A 138 -51.07 18.89 23.52
CA GLU A 138 -51.55 20.22 23.92
C GLU A 138 -53.07 20.30 23.91
N ALA A 139 -53.73 19.77 22.88
CA ALA A 139 -55.18 19.69 22.82
C ALA A 139 -55.78 18.83 23.95
N ALA A 140 -55.16 17.68 24.23
CA ALA A 140 -55.58 16.81 25.33
C ALA A 140 -55.41 17.49 26.70
N ALA A 141 -54.31 18.21 26.92
CA ALA A 141 -54.07 18.99 28.12
C ALA A 141 -55.10 20.13 28.28
N TYR A 142 -55.42 20.84 27.20
CA TYR A 142 -56.42 21.90 27.18
C TYR A 142 -57.82 21.38 27.56
N LEU A 143 -58.26 20.27 26.94
CA LEU A 143 -59.54 19.63 27.28
C LEU A 143 -59.55 19.11 28.72
N SER A 144 -58.44 18.56 29.20
CA SER A 144 -58.30 18.14 30.60
C SER A 144 -58.46 19.33 31.55
N PHE A 145 -57.81 20.46 31.25
CA PHE A 145 -57.97 21.69 32.02
C PHE A 145 -59.43 22.17 32.02
N GLN A 146 -60.10 22.19 30.86
CA GLN A 146 -61.52 22.54 30.78
C GLN A 146 -62.40 21.62 31.63
N LEU A 147 -62.17 20.30 31.57
CA LEU A 147 -62.90 19.32 32.37
C LEU A 147 -62.68 19.53 33.87
N HIS A 148 -61.44 19.77 34.30
CA HIS A 148 -61.13 20.07 35.70
C HIS A 148 -61.78 21.39 36.15
N ALA A 149 -61.73 22.45 35.33
CA ALA A 149 -62.39 23.71 35.62
C ALA A 149 -63.92 23.55 35.72
N ALA A 150 -64.55 22.78 34.82
CA ALA A 150 -65.97 22.49 34.87
C ALA A 150 -66.35 21.68 36.13
N ARG A 151 -65.57 20.65 36.47
CA ARG A 151 -65.73 19.85 37.69
C ARG A 151 -65.60 20.72 38.94
N GLN A 152 -64.62 21.62 38.98
CA GLN A 152 -64.45 22.57 40.08
C GLN A 152 -65.67 23.47 40.21
N LYS A 153 -66.14 24.12 39.13
CA LYS A 153 -67.33 24.98 39.16
C LYS A 153 -68.57 24.23 39.69
N LEU A 154 -68.79 23.00 39.21
CA LEU A 154 -69.90 22.16 39.69
C LEU A 154 -69.74 21.76 41.16
N HIS A 155 -68.53 21.45 41.62
CA HIS A 155 -68.27 21.16 43.02
C HIS A 155 -68.54 22.38 43.92
N HIS A 156 -68.10 23.58 43.51
CA HIS A 156 -68.41 24.83 44.22
C HIS A 156 -69.92 25.07 44.29
N GLN A 157 -70.65 24.86 43.19
CA GLN A 157 -72.12 24.99 43.16
C GLN A 157 -72.79 24.00 44.13
N ARG A 158 -72.37 22.72 44.14
CA ARG A 158 -72.88 21.73 45.11
C ARG A 158 -72.60 22.12 46.55
N MET A 159 -71.40 22.64 46.84
CA MET A 159 -71.04 23.10 48.19
C MET A 159 -71.88 24.31 48.62
N GLN A 160 -72.12 25.27 47.72
CA GLN A 160 -73.02 26.41 47.97
C GLN A 160 -74.46 25.96 48.20
N GLN A 161 -74.98 25.02 47.40
CA GLN A 161 -76.31 24.44 47.62
C GLN A 161 -76.40 23.76 48.99
N ARG A 162 -75.37 23.00 49.39
CA ARG A 162 -75.33 22.34 50.69
C ARG A 162 -75.31 23.36 51.84
N GLN A 163 -74.55 24.45 51.70
CA GLN A 163 -74.55 25.55 52.67
C GLN A 163 -75.90 26.28 52.72
N GLY A 164 -76.56 26.50 51.58
CA GLY A 164 -77.90 27.10 51.51
C GLY A 164 -78.99 26.22 52.14
N LEU A 165 -78.91 24.89 51.98
CA LEU A 165 -79.80 23.95 52.65
C LEU A 165 -79.56 23.90 54.17
N LEU A 166 -78.31 23.95 54.62
CA LEU A 166 -77.98 24.04 56.05
C LEU A 166 -78.40 25.38 56.66
N ALA A 167 -78.25 26.49 55.94
CA ALA A 167 -78.74 27.80 56.37
C ALA A 167 -80.28 27.84 56.46
N ARG A 168 -80.99 27.19 55.52
CA ARG A 168 -82.46 27.06 55.56
C ARG A 168 -82.95 26.14 56.69
N ALA A 169 -82.23 25.05 56.96
CA ALA A 169 -82.47 24.18 58.11
C ALA A 169 -82.24 24.91 59.45
N ASN A 170 -81.20 25.74 59.56
CA ASN A 170 -80.95 26.56 60.74
C ASN A 170 -81.99 27.68 60.94
N SER A 171 -82.59 28.21 59.87
CA SER A 171 -83.67 29.21 59.99
C SER A 171 -85.04 28.62 60.39
N GLN A 172 -85.22 27.29 60.30
CA GLN A 172 -86.43 26.59 60.74
C GLN A 172 -86.26 25.90 62.11
N GLY A 173 -85.04 25.88 62.66
CA GLY A 173 -84.71 25.24 63.95
C GLY A 173 -84.65 26.20 65.14
N ALA A 174 -85.33 27.36 65.07
CA ALA A 174 -85.36 28.36 66.13
C ALA A 174 -86.69 28.40 66.88
N GLN A 175 -87.40 27.27 67.05
CA GLN A 175 -88.36 27.11 68.13
C GLN A 175 -88.37 25.67 68.67
N TYR A 176 -88.30 25.59 69.99
CA TYR A 176 -88.43 24.44 70.90
C TYR A 176 -87.16 23.64 71.22
N SER A 177 -86.54 24.13 72.29
CA SER A 177 -85.60 23.49 73.18
C SER A 177 -86.27 22.41 74.05
N ALA A 178 -85.43 21.43 74.43
CA ALA A 178 -85.55 20.49 75.55
C ALA A 178 -86.58 19.37 75.42
N GLU A 179 -86.09 18.13 75.42
CA GLU A 179 -86.41 17.08 76.40
C GLU A 179 -85.49 15.87 76.15
N GLN A 180 -85.33 15.06 77.20
CA GLN A 180 -84.17 14.21 77.46
C GLN A 180 -84.20 12.82 76.78
N ASN A 181 -83.13 12.05 77.07
CA ASN A 181 -82.97 10.59 77.01
C ASN A 181 -82.47 10.02 75.69
N SER A 182 -81.61 9.00 75.63
CA SER A 182 -80.57 8.43 76.50
C SER A 182 -79.97 7.25 75.71
N VAL A 183 -78.82 6.76 76.16
CA VAL A 183 -78.25 5.42 75.89
C VAL A 183 -77.42 5.25 74.61
N SER A 184 -76.12 5.24 74.88
CA SER A 184 -75.02 4.60 74.16
C SER A 184 -75.31 3.16 73.71
N SER A 185 -75.02 2.85 72.45
CA SER A 185 -74.52 1.56 71.95
C SER A 185 -73.83 1.82 70.61
N GLN A 186 -72.50 1.90 70.59
CA GLN A 186 -71.60 0.76 70.34
C GLN A 186 -71.60 0.35 68.86
N MET A 187 -70.59 0.83 68.12
CA MET A 187 -69.70 0.07 67.21
C MET A 187 -68.97 1.04 66.28
N LEU A 188 -67.77 1.45 66.74
CA LEU A 188 -66.70 1.95 65.89
C LEU A 188 -65.90 0.74 65.38
N SER A 189 -65.53 0.78 64.10
CA SER A 189 -64.51 -0.04 63.40
C SER A 189 -65.06 -1.12 62.49
N GLU A 190 -65.08 -0.79 61.19
CA GLU A 190 -64.79 -1.66 60.05
C GLU A 190 -64.86 -0.75 58.80
N ALA A 191 -63.99 -0.74 57.81
CA ALA A 191 -62.63 -1.22 57.67
C ALA A 191 -62.04 -0.39 56.51
N SER A 192 -60.85 0.17 56.71
CA SER A 192 -60.06 0.74 55.63
C SER A 192 -59.71 -0.36 54.61
N PRO A 193 -59.91 -0.17 53.29
CA PRO A 193 -59.37 -1.09 52.31
C PRO A 193 -57.85 -0.95 52.26
N SER A 194 -57.23 -1.92 52.91
CA SER A 194 -55.82 -2.30 52.89
C SER A 194 -55.12 -2.01 51.55
N SER A 195 -54.10 -1.17 51.63
CA SER A 195 -52.98 -1.12 50.69
C SER A 195 -52.34 -2.50 50.54
N PRO A 196 -52.13 -3.05 49.33
CA PRO A 196 -51.34 -4.26 49.16
C PRO A 196 -49.86 -3.89 49.29
N VAL A 197 -49.32 -4.00 50.52
CA VAL A 197 -47.87 -4.01 50.75
C VAL A 197 -47.33 -5.34 50.25
N VAL A 198 -46.99 -5.39 48.96
CA VAL A 198 -46.20 -6.47 48.37
C VAL A 198 -44.75 -6.28 48.82
N LYS A 199 -44.28 -7.15 49.73
CA LYS A 199 -42.84 -7.26 50.03
C LYS A 199 -42.08 -7.65 48.75
N PRO A 200 -41.03 -6.94 48.31
CA PRO A 200 -40.20 -7.44 47.24
C PRO A 200 -39.29 -8.54 47.79
N LYS A 201 -39.56 -9.78 47.38
CA LYS A 201 -38.66 -10.91 47.53
C LYS A 201 -37.43 -10.60 46.66
N ARG A 202 -36.28 -10.31 47.29
CA ARG A 202 -34.98 -10.23 46.60
C ARG A 202 -34.69 -11.58 45.95
N LYS A 203 -34.99 -11.69 44.66
CA LYS A 203 -34.32 -12.61 43.74
C LYS A 203 -33.60 -11.73 42.73
N SER A 204 -32.34 -11.46 43.03
CA SER A 204 -31.39 -10.91 42.07
C SER A 204 -31.11 -12.00 41.03
N VAL A 205 -31.85 -11.98 39.93
CA VAL A 205 -31.41 -12.58 38.67
C VAL A 205 -31.84 -11.65 37.53
N ARG A 206 -30.86 -10.85 37.09
CA ARG A 206 -30.68 -10.39 35.70
C ARG A 206 -31.88 -9.67 35.04
N ALA A 207 -32.14 -8.44 35.47
CA ALA A 207 -32.92 -7.47 34.70
C ALA A 207 -31.97 -6.48 33.98
N SER A 208 -31.41 -6.91 32.85
CA SER A 208 -30.62 -6.05 31.94
C SER A 208 -31.00 -6.24 30.47
N SER A 209 -31.99 -7.07 30.13
CA SER A 209 -32.20 -7.49 28.72
C SER A 209 -33.41 -6.87 28.02
N ARG A 210 -34.15 -5.94 28.64
CA ARG A 210 -35.42 -5.44 28.08
C ARG A 210 -35.38 -4.02 27.48
N VAL A 211 -34.25 -3.33 27.57
CA VAL A 211 -34.07 -2.00 26.93
C VAL A 211 -33.38 -2.09 25.56
N GLU A 212 -32.73 -3.21 25.22
CA GLU A 212 -32.06 -3.38 23.92
C GLU A 212 -32.96 -3.86 22.77
N ARG A 213 -34.12 -4.45 23.05
CA ARG A 213 -34.95 -5.07 22.00
C ARG A 213 -35.70 -4.08 21.09
N ALA A 214 -35.61 -2.78 21.35
CA ALA A 214 -36.19 -1.74 20.50
C ALA A 214 -35.21 -1.18 19.45
N ARG A 215 -33.95 -1.63 19.44
CA ARG A 215 -32.92 -1.20 18.48
C ARG A 215 -32.39 -2.34 17.60
N GLU A 216 -33.17 -3.41 17.46
CA GLU A 216 -32.76 -4.64 16.76
C GLU A 216 -33.07 -4.64 15.25
N CYS A 217 -33.52 -3.51 14.69
CA CYS A 217 -33.85 -3.39 13.26
C CYS A 217 -32.73 -2.78 12.39
N VAL A 218 -31.52 -2.63 12.93
CA VAL A 218 -30.33 -2.28 12.12
C VAL A 218 -29.31 -3.38 12.37
N PRO A 219 -28.88 -4.13 11.35
CA PRO A 219 -27.72 -5.00 11.48
C PRO A 219 -26.57 -4.16 12.02
N ILE A 220 -26.12 -4.42 13.25
CA ILE A 220 -24.85 -3.90 13.76
C ILE A 220 -23.78 -4.75 13.09
N GLU A 221 -23.57 -4.50 11.80
CA GLU A 221 -22.35 -4.92 11.14
C GLU A 221 -21.23 -4.16 11.86
N LYS A 222 -20.49 -4.89 12.69
CA LYS A 222 -19.25 -4.38 13.26
C LYS A 222 -18.32 -4.18 12.07
N VAL A 223 -18.35 -2.97 11.49
CA VAL A 223 -17.36 -2.53 10.51
C VAL A 223 -16.04 -2.50 11.27
N MET A 224 -15.35 -3.64 11.30
CA MET A 224 -13.93 -3.63 11.57
C MET A 224 -13.35 -2.78 10.44
N GLY A 225 -12.83 -1.60 10.81
CA GLY A 225 -12.06 -0.79 9.87
C GLY A 225 -10.94 -1.64 9.25
N PRO A 226 -10.34 -1.17 8.15
CA PRO A 226 -9.20 -1.84 7.54
C PRO A 226 -8.21 -2.24 8.64
N ALA A 227 -7.82 -3.52 8.67
CA ALA A 227 -6.82 -4.00 9.61
C ALA A 227 -5.62 -3.05 9.57
N GLU A 228 -5.20 -2.58 10.74
CA GLU A 228 -4.07 -1.66 10.87
C GLU A 228 -2.90 -2.25 10.07
N PRO A 229 -2.31 -1.51 9.11
CA PRO A 229 -1.30 -2.06 8.24
C PRO A 229 -0.12 -2.50 9.09
N THR A 230 0.09 -3.82 9.15
CA THR A 230 1.27 -4.39 9.79
C THR A 230 2.50 -3.72 9.20
N ALA A 231 3.37 -3.17 10.06
CA ALA A 231 4.60 -2.54 9.61
C ALA A 231 5.35 -3.48 8.65
N MET A 232 5.75 -2.95 7.50
CA MET A 232 6.47 -3.71 6.50
C MET A 232 7.73 -4.33 7.13
N PRO A 233 8.04 -5.61 6.83
CA PRO A 233 9.28 -6.20 7.31
C PRO A 233 10.47 -5.36 6.85
N ASP A 234 11.42 -5.14 7.75
CA ASP A 234 12.58 -4.28 7.51
C ASP A 234 13.33 -4.71 6.23
N PRO A 235 13.38 -3.84 5.19
CA PRO A 235 14.04 -4.16 3.93
C PRO A 235 15.55 -4.36 4.09
N ALA A 236 16.16 -3.88 5.17
CA ALA A 236 17.58 -4.08 5.44
C ALA A 236 17.96 -5.57 5.58
N LEU A 237 17.01 -6.46 5.88
CA LEU A 237 17.21 -7.90 5.90
C LEU A 237 17.49 -8.51 4.51
N PHE A 238 17.07 -7.83 3.44
CA PHE A 238 17.31 -8.26 2.05
C PHE A 238 18.56 -7.61 1.46
N LEU A 239 18.93 -6.42 1.95
CA LEU A 239 20.10 -5.67 1.48
C LEU A 239 21.41 -6.15 2.11
N HIS A 240 21.33 -6.86 3.24
CA HIS A 240 22.48 -7.48 3.86
C HIS A 240 22.28 -9.00 3.88
N PRO A 241 22.89 -9.73 2.92
CA PRO A 241 23.00 -11.18 3.00
C PRO A 241 23.58 -11.52 4.37
N ARG A 242 22.77 -12.16 5.22
CA ARG A 242 23.16 -12.57 6.57
C ARG A 242 24.44 -13.38 6.46
N ARG A 243 25.59 -12.75 6.73
CA ARG A 243 26.79 -13.50 7.08
C ARG A 243 26.44 -14.23 8.36
N HIS A 244 26.26 -15.54 8.24
CA HIS A 244 26.00 -16.45 9.34
C HIS A 244 27.02 -16.18 10.45
N ARG A 245 26.64 -15.38 11.45
CA ARG A 245 27.39 -15.34 12.70
C ARG A 245 27.01 -16.59 13.47
N ALA A 246 27.99 -17.46 13.65
CA ALA A 246 27.90 -18.59 14.55
C ALA A 246 27.43 -18.12 15.95
N ARG A 247 26.34 -18.75 16.40
CA ARG A 247 25.76 -18.87 17.76
C ARG A 247 26.21 -17.91 18.86
N SER A 248 25.21 -17.39 19.58
CA SER A 248 25.20 -17.50 21.05
C SER A 248 23.79 -17.78 21.55
N ARG A 249 23.62 -18.91 22.24
CA ARG A 249 22.41 -19.23 23.01
C ARG A 249 22.47 -18.39 24.28
N HIS A 250 21.50 -17.51 24.51
CA HIS A 250 21.06 -17.22 25.87
C HIS A 250 19.56 -16.89 25.85
N ALA A 251 18.82 -17.63 26.67
CA ALA A 251 17.42 -17.43 26.95
C ALA A 251 17.25 -16.23 27.89
N GLN A 252 16.28 -15.33 27.63
CA GLN A 252 15.39 -14.82 28.67
C GLN A 252 14.18 -14.04 28.12
N ARG A 253 13.01 -14.56 28.50
CA ARG A 253 11.68 -13.94 28.73
C ARG A 253 11.60 -12.39 28.73
N GLN A 254 10.61 -11.87 27.99
CA GLN A 254 9.97 -10.53 28.01
C GLN A 254 9.21 -10.21 29.34
N PRO A 255 8.56 -9.02 29.60
CA PRO A 255 8.32 -7.75 28.84
C PRO A 255 8.48 -6.43 29.71
N PRO A 256 7.75 -5.30 29.50
CA PRO A 256 8.10 -4.10 28.71
C PRO A 256 8.15 -2.78 29.54
N LEU A 257 8.46 -1.62 28.92
CA LEU A 257 7.93 -0.24 29.17
C LEU A 257 8.91 0.87 28.72
N GLY A 258 8.40 1.96 28.15
CA GLY A 258 8.99 3.30 28.31
C GLY A 258 9.24 4.11 27.03
N LEU A 259 8.55 5.25 26.93
CA LEU A 259 8.62 6.33 25.93
C LEU A 259 9.92 7.18 26.02
N GLU A 260 9.95 8.23 25.19
CA GLU A 260 10.85 9.40 25.09
C GLU A 260 11.87 9.29 23.91
N LYS A 261 11.67 9.99 22.77
CA LYS A 261 12.13 11.37 22.42
C LYS A 261 13.66 11.49 22.42
N GLU A 262 14.39 12.10 21.47
CA GLU A 262 14.15 13.20 20.52
C GLU A 262 15.32 13.23 19.50
N ASN A 263 15.07 13.81 18.32
CA ASN A 263 15.93 14.54 17.36
C ASN A 263 17.47 14.42 17.33
N GLU A 264 18.03 14.36 16.11
CA GLU A 264 19.02 15.29 15.49
C GLU A 264 19.39 14.79 14.07
N GLU A 265 19.03 15.52 13.00
CA GLU A 265 19.92 16.31 12.10
C GLU A 265 20.91 15.44 11.27
N GLU A 266 20.93 15.40 9.93
CA GLU A 266 21.00 16.38 8.82
C GLU A 266 22.33 16.18 8.05
N GLY A 267 22.28 16.24 6.71
CA GLY A 267 23.44 16.38 5.82
C GLY A 267 24.02 15.05 5.29
N GLY A 268 24.05 14.72 3.99
CA GLY A 268 24.16 15.57 2.81
C GLY A 268 25.64 15.76 2.44
N GLY A 269 26.12 15.10 1.38
CA GLY A 269 27.48 15.33 0.85
C GLY A 269 27.93 14.32 -0.20
N GLU A 270 27.89 14.74 -1.46
CA GLU A 270 28.32 14.02 -2.66
C GLU A 270 29.85 14.02 -2.88
N GLY A 271 30.35 12.90 -3.44
CA GLY A 271 31.44 12.81 -4.44
C GLY A 271 32.89 12.64 -3.94
N PRO A 272 33.87 12.33 -4.83
CA PRO A 272 33.78 11.65 -6.14
C PRO A 272 34.97 10.68 -6.50
N VAL A 273 34.88 10.04 -7.69
CA VAL A 273 35.95 9.52 -8.59
C VAL A 273 36.57 8.11 -8.39
N GLU A 274 36.14 7.17 -9.26
CA GLU A 274 36.83 6.16 -10.12
C GLU A 274 38.39 6.04 -10.13
N PRO A 275 39.01 5.07 -10.86
CA PRO A 275 38.71 3.65 -11.11
C PRO A 275 39.95 2.74 -10.90
N LYS A 276 39.77 1.40 -10.97
CA LYS A 276 40.86 0.52 -11.42
C LYS A 276 40.36 -0.83 -11.93
N ASP A 277 40.70 -1.09 -13.19
CA ASP A 277 40.70 -2.37 -13.89
C ASP A 277 41.34 -3.49 -13.07
N GLU A 278 40.77 -4.70 -13.13
CA GLU A 278 41.57 -5.87 -13.50
C GLU A 278 40.70 -7.04 -13.97
N ALA A 279 41.09 -7.59 -15.12
CA ALA A 279 40.50 -8.72 -15.79
C ALA A 279 40.78 -10.04 -15.04
N ALA A 280 39.79 -10.92 -14.96
CA ALA A 280 40.03 -12.35 -14.93
C ALA A 280 38.81 -13.12 -15.44
N ARG A 281 38.91 -13.55 -16.71
CA ARG A 281 38.16 -14.66 -17.28
C ARG A 281 38.36 -15.91 -16.40
N LEU A 282 37.30 -16.66 -16.10
CA LEU A 282 37.36 -18.12 -16.12
C LEU A 282 35.99 -18.72 -16.50
N VAL A 283 36.04 -19.45 -17.60
CA VAL A 283 35.04 -20.36 -18.13
C VAL A 283 34.97 -21.59 -17.22
N SER A 284 33.77 -22.09 -16.94
CA SER A 284 33.56 -23.50 -16.59
C SER A 284 32.18 -23.94 -17.03
N SER A 285 32.15 -24.59 -18.19
CA SER A 285 31.12 -25.55 -18.59
C SER A 285 31.52 -26.91 -18.05
N ALA A 286 30.58 -27.64 -17.44
CA ALA A 286 30.61 -29.10 -17.37
C ALA A 286 29.24 -29.66 -16.95
N ALA A 287 28.54 -30.23 -17.95
CA ALA A 287 27.95 -31.57 -17.95
C ALA A 287 27.05 -32.04 -16.77
N ALA A 288 25.77 -32.23 -17.09
CA ALA A 288 24.87 -33.28 -16.57
C ALA A 288 25.41 -34.70 -16.97
N PRO A 289 24.84 -35.88 -16.61
CA PRO A 289 23.44 -36.19 -16.20
C PRO A 289 23.34 -37.41 -15.20
N PRO A 290 22.35 -38.34 -15.24
CA PRO A 290 20.87 -38.29 -15.40
C PRO A 290 20.08 -38.96 -14.23
N ALA A 291 18.75 -38.98 -14.39
CA ALA A 291 17.76 -39.98 -13.93
C ALA A 291 16.93 -39.69 -12.66
N ALA A 292 15.61 -39.59 -12.86
CA ALA A 292 14.64 -40.52 -12.25
C ALA A 292 13.23 -40.27 -12.81
N GLU A 293 12.69 -41.31 -13.44
CA GLU A 293 11.26 -41.50 -13.67
C GLU A 293 10.51 -41.55 -12.33
N THR A 294 9.34 -40.92 -12.24
CA THR A 294 8.25 -41.42 -11.37
C THR A 294 6.90 -41.22 -12.06
N LYS A 295 6.26 -42.35 -12.38
CA LYS A 295 4.81 -42.52 -12.53
C LYS A 295 4.10 -42.45 -11.17
N ALA A 296 2.76 -42.36 -11.23
CA ALA A 296 1.71 -42.38 -10.20
C ALA A 296 1.20 -40.96 -9.86
N ASP A 297 -0.10 -40.64 -9.90
CA ASP A 297 -1.36 -41.39 -10.06
C ASP A 297 -2.36 -40.53 -10.86
#